data_AF-A0A6N7D7S3-F1
#
_entry.id   AF-A0A6N7D7S3-F1
#
_cell.length_a   1.000
_cell.length_b   1.000
_cell.length_c   1.000
_cell.angle_alpha   90.00
_cell.angle_beta   90.00
_cell.angle_gamma   90.00
#
_symmetry.space_group_name_H-M   'P 1'
#
loop_
_entity.id
_entity.type
_entity.pdbx_description
1 polymer ?
#
loop_
_entity_poly.entity_id
_entity_poly.type
_entity_poly.pdbx_seq_one_letter_code
_entity_poly.pdbx_strand_id
1 'polypeptide(L)'
;MSDTSAPSYPVPTRRRLLFSGGSLAAALALGVPAGAARAQAGPAFPKVIHWSQIGEGKTEPATVVRYGLGNIDVAGRLHGAKIDWKPGFQASLPVVEAIRAGAIDFSFLTSTALIYAIGANVPLVPLVSYAMPQDEVDILVSADSPI
;
A
#
# COMPACT_ATOMS: atom_id res chain seq x y z
N MET A 1 -12.87 11.30 -45.68
CA MET A 1 -12.94 12.76 -45.47
C MET A 1 -13.97 13.02 -44.40
N SER A 2 -13.51 13.20 -43.15
CA SER A 2 -14.21 13.87 -42.05
C SER A 2 -13.12 14.36 -41.09
N ASP A 3 -13.32 15.59 -40.65
CA ASP A 3 -12.37 16.55 -40.07
C ASP A 3 -11.91 16.18 -38.66
N THR A 4 -10.60 16.32 -38.38
CA THR A 4 -10.04 16.21 -37.02
C THR A 4 -9.45 17.57 -36.63
N SER A 5 -10.28 18.46 -36.07
CA SER A 5 -9.82 19.73 -35.53
C SER A 5 -9.20 19.53 -34.13
N ALA A 6 -7.88 19.67 -34.02
CA ALA A 6 -7.17 19.68 -32.74
C ALA A 6 -7.42 21.00 -31.97
N PRO A 7 -7.53 20.98 -30.62
CA PRO A 7 -7.68 22.20 -29.84
C PRO A 7 -6.38 23.02 -29.82
N SER A 8 -6.50 24.30 -30.17
CA SER A 8 -5.45 25.31 -30.07
C SER A 8 -5.32 25.77 -28.61
N TYR A 9 -4.17 25.51 -27.98
CA TYR A 9 -3.83 26.07 -26.67
C TYR A 9 -3.16 27.44 -26.85
N PRO A 10 -3.58 28.49 -26.12
CA PRO A 10 -2.97 29.81 -26.25
C PRO A 10 -1.53 29.78 -25.74
N VAL A 11 -0.57 30.10 -26.61
CA VAL A 11 0.84 30.25 -26.26
C VAL A 11 1.01 31.51 -25.40
N PRO A 12 1.47 31.40 -24.14
CA PRO A 12 1.63 32.57 -23.28
C PRO A 12 2.78 33.45 -23.80
N THR A 13 2.46 34.65 -24.28
CA THR A 13 3.45 35.60 -24.81
C THR A 13 4.13 36.36 -23.66
N ARG A 14 5.45 36.54 -23.75
CA ARG A 14 6.37 37.12 -22.73
C ARG A 14 5.99 38.50 -22.17
N ARG A 15 4.99 39.18 -22.74
CA ARG A 15 4.50 40.49 -22.29
C ARG A 15 3.54 40.44 -21.08
N ARG A 16 3.00 39.27 -20.71
CA ARG A 16 2.09 39.14 -19.54
C ARG A 16 2.79 38.77 -18.23
N LEU A 17 4.10 38.49 -18.25
CA LEU A 17 4.89 38.12 -17.05
C LEU A 17 5.43 39.31 -16.24
N LEU A 18 5.17 40.56 -16.65
CA LEU A 18 5.71 41.76 -16.00
C LEU A 18 4.68 42.63 -15.29
N PHE A 19 3.41 42.21 -15.22
CA PHE A 19 2.36 42.94 -14.49
C PHE A 19 1.97 42.34 -13.14
N SER A 20 2.66 41.30 -12.66
CA SER A 20 2.44 40.70 -11.33
C SER A 20 3.51 41.06 -10.27
N GLY A 21 4.42 41.98 -10.58
CA GLY A 21 5.56 42.35 -9.73
C GLY A 21 5.39 43.59 -8.86
N GLY A 22 4.18 44.14 -8.73
CA GLY A 22 3.94 45.49 -8.18
C GLY A 22 3.30 45.61 -6.80
N SER A 23 3.05 44.51 -6.06
CA SER A 23 2.21 44.57 -4.84
C SER A 23 2.79 43.89 -3.61
N LEU A 24 4.13 43.76 -3.50
CA LEU A 24 4.79 43.06 -2.38
C LEU A 24 5.34 43.98 -1.27
N ALA A 25 5.01 45.28 -1.28
CA ALA A 25 5.56 46.25 -0.32
C ALA A 25 4.52 46.88 0.64
N ALA A 26 3.26 46.43 0.65
CA ALA A 26 2.20 47.05 1.47
C ALA A 26 1.50 46.10 2.47
N ALA A 27 2.01 44.88 2.67
CA ALA A 27 1.41 43.89 3.60
C ALA A 27 2.24 43.63 4.87
N LEU A 28 3.18 44.52 5.21
CA LEU A 28 3.99 44.42 6.45
C LEU A 28 3.38 45.16 7.66
N ALA A 29 2.16 45.72 7.55
CA ALA A 29 1.56 46.55 8.60
C ALA A 29 0.20 46.07 9.14
N LEU A 30 -0.28 44.89 8.71
CA LEU A 30 -1.45 44.25 9.30
C LEU A 30 -1.03 42.87 9.81
N GLY A 31 -1.00 42.72 11.13
CA GLY A 31 -0.63 41.50 11.82
C GLY A 31 -1.45 40.31 11.33
N VAL A 32 -0.88 39.55 10.40
CA VAL A 32 -1.32 38.20 10.10
C VAL A 32 -0.76 37.34 11.23
N PRO A 33 -1.59 36.67 12.06
CA PRO A 33 -1.05 35.70 13.00
C PRO A 33 -0.25 34.71 12.18
N ALA A 34 1.02 34.56 12.51
CA ALA A 34 1.92 33.62 11.87
C ALA A 34 1.21 32.26 11.83
N GLY A 35 0.64 31.94 10.68
CA GLY A 35 0.09 30.63 10.40
C GLY A 35 1.28 29.71 10.50
N ALA A 36 1.42 29.04 11.63
CA ALA A 36 2.30 27.91 11.76
C ALA A 36 1.87 26.96 10.64
N ALA A 37 2.61 26.98 9.54
CA ALA A 37 2.60 25.91 8.56
C ALA A 37 3.02 24.69 9.36
N ARG A 38 2.02 24.00 9.92
CA ARG A 38 2.19 22.73 10.57
C ARG A 38 2.61 21.83 9.43
N ALA A 39 3.93 21.64 9.28
CA ALA A 39 4.45 20.57 8.46
C ALA A 39 3.66 19.34 8.88
N GLN A 40 2.79 18.86 7.99
CA GLN A 40 2.16 17.57 8.18
C GLN A 40 3.32 16.59 8.21
N ALA A 41 3.73 16.22 9.42
CA ALA A 41 4.60 15.09 9.60
C ALA A 41 3.94 13.95 8.82
N GLY A 42 4.67 13.41 7.85
CA GLY A 42 4.23 12.21 7.16
C GLY A 42 3.85 11.14 8.19
N PRO A 43 2.98 10.19 7.84
CA PRO A 43 2.55 9.16 8.77
C PRO A 43 3.78 8.53 9.45
N ALA A 44 3.82 8.63 10.78
CA ALA A 44 4.92 8.08 11.55
C ALA A 44 4.96 6.56 11.32
N PHE A 45 6.17 6.00 11.16
CA PHE A 45 6.32 4.57 11.01
C PHE A 45 5.74 3.86 12.25
N PRO A 46 4.90 2.82 12.07
CA PRO A 46 4.28 2.16 13.20
C PRO A 46 5.35 1.54 14.10
N LYS A 47 5.22 1.70 15.42
CA LYS A 47 6.16 1.11 16.39
C LYS A 47 5.98 -0.40 16.52
N VAL A 48 4.77 -0.89 16.26
CA VAL A 48 4.39 -2.30 16.28
C VAL A 48 3.58 -2.57 15.02
N ILE A 49 3.89 -3.68 14.36
CA ILE A 49 3.15 -4.18 13.19
C ILE A 49 2.51 -5.51 13.61
N HIS A 50 1.19 -5.56 13.59
CA HIS A 50 0.43 -6.77 13.88
C HIS A 50 0.35 -7.63 12.62
N TRP A 51 1.05 -8.76 12.63
CA TRP A 51 1.11 -9.67 11.50
C TRP A 51 0.33 -10.95 11.81
N SER A 52 -0.54 -11.37 10.90
CA SER A 52 -1.13 -12.71 10.91
C SER A 52 -1.04 -13.34 9.53
N GLN A 53 -1.31 -14.64 9.43
CA GLN A 53 -1.23 -15.43 8.20
C GLN A 53 -2.34 -16.46 8.15
N ILE A 54 -2.61 -16.97 6.95
CA ILE A 54 -3.54 -18.09 6.77
C ILE A 54 -2.82 -19.39 7.19
N GLY A 55 -3.53 -20.25 7.91
CA GLY A 55 -3.01 -21.48 8.48
C GLY A 55 -2.11 -21.26 9.70
N GLU A 56 -1.36 -22.31 10.08
CA GLU A 56 -0.39 -22.23 11.19
C GLU A 56 0.84 -21.37 10.85
N GLY A 57 0.95 -20.98 9.57
CA GLY A 57 2.10 -20.45 8.85
C GLY A 57 3.46 -20.80 9.44
N LYS A 58 3.70 -22.10 9.34
CA LYS A 58 5.02 -22.72 9.45
C LYS A 58 5.68 -22.85 8.07
N THR A 59 4.99 -22.52 6.98
CA THR A 59 5.40 -22.84 5.59
C THR A 59 5.42 -21.63 4.63
N GLU A 60 5.31 -20.40 5.13
CA GLU A 60 5.26 -19.18 4.32
C GLU A 60 6.56 -18.34 4.44
N PRO A 61 6.84 -17.37 3.56
CA PRO A 61 7.98 -16.45 3.70
C PRO A 61 7.99 -15.70 5.02
N ALA A 62 6.82 -15.46 5.63
CA ALA A 62 6.70 -14.90 6.95
C ALA A 62 7.38 -15.77 8.04
N THR A 63 7.45 -17.09 7.86
CA THR A 63 8.19 -18.02 8.74
C THR A 63 9.68 -17.66 8.78
N VAL A 64 10.27 -17.33 7.63
CA VAL A 64 11.70 -16.96 7.53
C VAL A 64 11.99 -15.74 8.39
N VAL A 65 11.15 -14.71 8.27
CA VAL A 65 11.23 -13.47 9.08
C VAL A 65 10.97 -13.77 10.57
N ARG A 66 9.92 -14.54 10.89
CA ARG A 66 9.51 -14.84 12.27
C ARG A 66 10.56 -15.57 13.07
N TYR A 67 11.25 -16.52 12.44
CA TYR A 67 12.27 -17.36 13.10
C TYR A 67 13.70 -16.90 12.81
N GLY A 68 13.89 -15.73 12.17
CA GLY A 68 15.21 -15.18 11.90
C GLY A 68 16.06 -16.02 10.95
N LEU A 69 15.41 -16.81 10.07
CA LEU A 69 16.12 -17.61 9.08
C LEU A 69 16.70 -16.68 7.99
N GLY A 70 17.93 -16.94 7.56
CA GLY A 70 18.55 -16.17 6.46
C GLY A 70 19.18 -14.83 6.86
N ASN A 71 19.40 -14.56 8.16
CA ASN A 71 20.12 -13.37 8.66
C ASN A 71 19.55 -12.02 8.17
N ILE A 72 18.23 -11.94 8.04
CA ILE A 72 17.55 -10.70 7.63
C ILE A 72 17.43 -9.76 8.84
N ASP A 73 18.05 -8.58 8.77
CA ASP A 73 17.82 -7.51 9.75
C ASP A 73 16.46 -6.84 9.54
N VAL A 74 15.41 -7.50 10.04
CA VAL A 74 14.03 -7.04 9.94
C VAL A 74 13.82 -5.76 10.74
N ALA A 75 14.38 -5.68 11.95
CA ALA A 75 14.22 -4.53 12.83
C ALA A 75 14.85 -3.27 12.20
N GLY A 76 16.06 -3.36 11.65
CA GLY A 76 16.69 -2.23 10.95
C GLY A 76 15.92 -1.79 9.71
N ARG A 77 15.41 -2.75 8.92
CA ARG A 77 14.59 -2.47 7.73
C ARG A 77 13.24 -1.85 8.06
N LEU A 78 12.71 -2.12 9.25
CA LEU A 78 11.44 -1.57 9.74
C LEU A 78 11.66 -0.39 10.70
N HIS A 79 12.79 0.31 10.63
CA HIS A 79 13.08 1.50 11.45
C HIS A 79 12.90 1.27 12.97
N GLY A 80 13.19 0.06 13.44
CA GLY A 80 13.05 -0.35 14.84
C GLY A 80 11.64 -0.80 15.24
N ALA A 81 10.69 -0.92 14.30
CA ALA A 81 9.38 -1.47 14.58
C ALA A 81 9.46 -2.95 14.99
N LYS A 82 8.61 -3.33 15.93
CA LYS A 82 8.46 -4.72 16.37
C LYS A 82 7.35 -5.40 15.57
N ILE A 83 7.56 -6.65 15.18
CA ILE A 83 6.47 -7.48 14.65
C ILE A 83 5.80 -8.21 15.80
N ASP A 84 4.51 -7.98 15.98
CA ASP A 84 3.65 -8.73 16.87
C ASP A 84 2.94 -9.83 16.06
N TRP A 85 3.42 -11.06 16.22
CA TRP A 85 2.92 -12.23 15.51
C TRP A 85 1.61 -12.73 16.14
N LYS A 86 0.48 -12.37 15.54
CA LYS A 86 -0.84 -12.85 15.94
C LYS A 86 -1.04 -14.32 15.54
N PRO A 87 -1.97 -15.04 16.21
CA PRO A 87 -2.41 -16.34 15.74
C PRO A 87 -2.90 -16.29 14.29
N GLY A 88 -2.66 -17.36 13.56
CA GLY A 88 -3.11 -17.49 12.17
C GLY A 88 -4.61 -17.73 12.06
N PHE A 89 -5.17 -17.43 10.89
CA PHE A 89 -6.57 -17.64 10.55
C PHE A 89 -6.74 -18.89 9.70
N GLN A 90 -7.87 -19.58 9.82
CA GLN A 90 -8.13 -20.79 9.03
C GLN A 90 -8.39 -20.51 7.54
N ALA A 91 -8.76 -19.28 7.18
CA ALA A 91 -9.10 -18.89 5.83
C ALA A 91 -8.88 -17.39 5.60
N SER A 92 -8.88 -16.97 4.33
CA SER A 92 -8.67 -15.57 3.93
C SER A 92 -9.78 -14.62 4.38
N LEU A 93 -11.04 -15.07 4.47
CA LEU A 93 -12.15 -14.18 4.83
C LEU A 93 -12.02 -13.60 6.26
N PRO A 94 -11.73 -14.40 7.30
CA PRO A 94 -11.39 -13.87 8.62
C PRO A 94 -10.21 -12.89 8.64
N VAL A 95 -9.21 -13.07 7.76
CA VAL A 95 -8.09 -12.12 7.62
C VAL A 95 -8.60 -10.77 7.12
N VAL A 96 -9.44 -10.77 6.10
CA VAL A 96 -10.03 -9.55 5.52
C VAL A 96 -10.85 -8.79 6.58
N GLU A 97 -11.66 -9.49 7.36
CA GLU A 97 -12.42 -8.87 8.47
C GLU A 97 -11.50 -8.34 9.58
N ALA A 98 -10.42 -9.06 9.90
CA ALA A 98 -9.44 -8.62 10.88
C ALA A 98 -8.69 -7.35 10.43
N ILE A 99 -8.33 -7.26 9.14
CA ILE A 99 -7.75 -6.03 8.56
C ILE A 99 -8.77 -4.89 8.65
N ARG A 100 -10.03 -5.15 8.26
CA ARG A 100 -11.10 -4.14 8.30
C ARG A 100 -11.34 -3.60 9.71
N ALA A 101 -11.25 -4.46 10.72
CA ALA A 101 -11.39 -4.10 12.12
C ALA A 101 -10.13 -3.46 12.73
N GLY A 102 -9.01 -3.39 11.99
CA GLY A 102 -7.73 -2.92 12.51
C GLY A 102 -7.07 -3.85 13.52
N ALA A 103 -7.46 -5.14 13.55
CA ALA A 103 -6.89 -6.13 14.46
C ALA A 103 -5.53 -6.66 13.99
N ILE A 104 -5.27 -6.58 12.68
CA ILE A 104 -3.98 -6.89 12.04
C ILE A 104 -3.68 -5.85 10.96
N ASP A 105 -2.39 -5.62 10.72
CA ASP A 105 -1.90 -4.66 9.72
C ASP A 105 -1.41 -5.37 8.44
N PHE A 106 -0.90 -6.59 8.58
CA PHE A 106 -0.25 -7.32 7.50
C PHE A 106 -0.68 -8.78 7.46
N SER A 107 -0.93 -9.30 6.25
CA SER A 107 -1.17 -10.72 6.03
C SER A 107 -0.91 -11.15 4.59
N PHE A 108 -0.93 -12.47 4.39
CA PHE A 108 -1.01 -13.10 3.07
C PHE A 108 -2.48 -13.40 2.75
N LEU A 109 -2.89 -13.11 1.51
CA LEU A 109 -4.23 -13.36 1.00
C LEU A 109 -4.14 -14.13 -0.33
N THR A 110 -5.02 -15.10 -0.52
CA THR A 110 -5.22 -15.73 -1.83
C THR A 110 -5.83 -14.73 -2.82
N SER A 111 -5.52 -14.89 -4.11
CA SER A 111 -5.99 -14.01 -5.19
C SER A 111 -7.51 -13.83 -5.19
N THR A 112 -8.27 -14.91 -5.05
CA THR A 112 -9.74 -14.87 -4.95
C THR A 112 -10.23 -14.01 -3.78
N ALA A 113 -9.61 -14.14 -2.62
CA ALA A 113 -10.01 -13.37 -1.44
C ALA A 113 -9.65 -11.89 -1.58
N LEU A 114 -8.51 -11.58 -2.23
CA LEU A 114 -8.13 -10.21 -2.53
C LEU A 114 -9.16 -9.53 -3.46
N ILE A 115 -9.61 -10.22 -4.51
CA ILE A 115 -10.65 -9.72 -5.42
C ILE A 115 -11.94 -9.39 -4.66
N TYR A 116 -12.39 -10.28 -3.77
CA TYR A 116 -13.57 -10.02 -2.95
C TYR A 116 -13.38 -8.86 -1.97
N ALA A 117 -12.21 -8.75 -1.34
CA ALA A 117 -11.91 -7.65 -0.42
C ALA A 117 -11.91 -6.29 -1.13
N ILE A 118 -11.35 -6.23 -2.35
CA ILE A 118 -11.42 -5.04 -3.21
C ILE A 118 -12.88 -4.73 -3.56
N GLY A 119 -13.64 -5.72 -4.03
CA GLY A 119 -15.06 -5.56 -4.34
C GLY A 119 -15.92 -5.11 -3.15
N ALA A 120 -15.53 -5.50 -1.94
CA ALA A 120 -16.17 -5.11 -0.68
C ALA A 120 -15.64 -3.78 -0.08
N ASN A 121 -14.73 -3.07 -0.78
CA ASN A 121 -14.10 -1.83 -0.33
C ASN A 121 -13.39 -1.95 1.03
N VAL A 122 -12.68 -3.06 1.27
CA VAL A 122 -11.82 -3.19 2.45
C VAL A 122 -10.56 -2.35 2.25
N PRO A 123 -10.13 -1.56 3.25
CA PRO A 123 -8.98 -0.65 3.11
C PRO A 123 -7.65 -1.40 3.20
N LEU A 124 -7.31 -2.16 2.15
CA LEU A 124 -6.06 -2.90 2.03
C LEU A 124 -5.29 -2.50 0.77
N VAL A 125 -3.99 -2.77 0.77
CA VAL A 125 -3.09 -2.49 -0.36
C VAL A 125 -2.30 -3.76 -0.67
N PRO A 126 -2.40 -4.33 -1.88
CA PRO A 126 -1.51 -5.41 -2.31
C PRO A 126 -0.09 -4.87 -2.44
N LEU A 127 0.87 -5.50 -1.75
CA LEU A 127 2.27 -5.05 -1.75
C LEU A 127 3.16 -5.89 -2.66
N VAL A 128 2.93 -7.20 -2.70
CA VAL A 128 3.70 -8.15 -3.50
C VAL A 128 2.83 -9.35 -3.80
N SER A 129 3.07 -9.97 -4.96
CA SER A 129 2.52 -11.27 -5.32
C SER A 129 3.66 -12.23 -5.64
N TYR A 130 3.44 -13.53 -5.44
CA TYR A 130 4.31 -14.51 -6.06
C TYR A 130 4.17 -14.42 -7.59
N ALA A 131 5.29 -14.58 -8.29
CA ALA A 131 5.25 -14.73 -9.73
C ALA A 131 4.57 -16.07 -10.03
N MET A 132 3.40 -16.02 -10.66
CA MET A 132 2.67 -17.18 -11.18
C MET A 132 2.36 -16.94 -12.65
N PRO A 133 2.26 -17.99 -13.48
CA PRO A 133 1.69 -17.86 -14.82
C PRO A 133 0.31 -17.19 -14.75
N GLN A 134 0.03 -16.29 -15.68
CA GLN A 134 -1.21 -15.48 -15.64
C GLN A 134 -2.43 -16.22 -16.18
N ASP A 135 -2.20 -17.29 -16.94
CA ASP A 135 -3.17 -17.98 -17.79
C ASP A 135 -3.16 -19.51 -17.59
N GLU A 136 -2.56 -19.98 -16.50
CA GLU A 136 -2.43 -21.40 -16.18
C GLU A 136 -3.16 -21.74 -14.88
N VAL A 137 -3.86 -22.87 -14.88
CA VAL A 137 -4.42 -23.50 -13.69
C VAL A 137 -4.11 -24.99 -13.80
N ASP A 138 -3.31 -25.48 -12.87
CA ASP A 138 -2.92 -26.89 -12.83
C ASP A 138 -3.91 -27.71 -12.00
N ILE A 139 -4.17 -28.93 -12.47
CA ILE A 139 -4.85 -29.96 -11.70
C ILE A 139 -3.80 -31.02 -11.37
N LEU A 140 -3.40 -31.08 -10.10
CA LEU A 140 -2.46 -32.09 -9.63
C LEU A 140 -3.20 -33.39 -9.31
N VAL A 141 -2.73 -34.49 -9.89
CA VAL A 141 -3.20 -35.86 -9.61
C VAL A 141 -2.05 -36.71 -9.04
N SER A 142 -2.38 -37.85 -8.44
CA SER A 142 -1.34 -38.79 -7.99
C SER A 142 -0.62 -39.42 -9.18
N ALA A 143 0.64 -39.83 -9.00
CA ALA A 143 1.45 -40.39 -10.10
C ALA A 143 0.90 -41.74 -10.61
N ASP A 144 0.17 -42.47 -9.78
CA ASP A 144 -0.54 -43.70 -10.09
C ASP A 144 -2.00 -43.47 -10.51
N SER A 145 -2.41 -42.21 -10.68
CA SER A 145 -3.75 -41.84 -11.10
C SER A 145 -4.05 -42.40 -12.50
N PRO A 146 -5.25 -42.96 -12.75
CA PRO A 146 -5.70 -43.35 -14.08
C PRO A 146 -6.24 -42.17 -14.91
N ILE A 147 -6.23 -40.96 -14.35
CA ILE A 147 -6.51 -39.68 -15.05
C ILE A 147 -5.23 -39.19 -15.72
#